data_AF-A0A1C4XPR6-F1
#
_entry.id   AF-A0A1C4XPR6-F1
#
_cell.length_a   1.000
_cell.length_b   1.000
_cell.length_c   1.000
_cell.angle_alpha   90.00
_cell.angle_beta   90.00
_cell.angle_gamma   90.00
#
_symmetry.space_group_name_H-M   'P 1'
#
loop_
_entity.id
_entity.type
_entity.pdbx_description
1 polymer ?
#
loop_
_entity_poly.entity_id
_entity_poly.type
_entity_poly.pdbx_seq_one_letter_code
_entity_poly.pdbx_strand_id
1 'polypeptide(L)'
;MLSSFLQTMATRMVEEILKRLVEWLAPKALRSVPHRAAPNCPRCGGYGVARWAPGGVRAVFVLSLLAFTWGFAGVLLGVPAVVLAVVGGILSDGLGAMLPALLVLLGLPVSATVMIAGALGLAYYQSYPPKRCNRCRGSWPRRERDEYLRAARPVFTCGCGQRLRVPGPAGARLRCPRCGTEHATPAAAGR
;
A
#
# COMPACT_ATOMS: atom_id res chain seq x y z
N MET A 1 -0.48 41.99 -9.92
CA MET A 1 -1.71 41.52 -9.22
C MET A 1 -2.18 40.17 -9.72
N LEU A 2 -2.21 39.91 -11.04
CA LEU A 2 -2.56 38.60 -11.60
C LEU A 2 -1.56 37.48 -11.19
N SER A 3 -0.27 37.80 -11.12
CA SER A 3 0.80 36.89 -10.69
C SER A 3 0.65 36.42 -9.24
N SER A 4 0.40 37.34 -8.30
CA SER A 4 0.20 37.01 -6.87
C SER A 4 -1.06 36.20 -6.62
N PHE A 5 -2.13 36.44 -7.40
CA PHE A 5 -3.39 35.69 -7.33
C PHE A 5 -3.24 34.27 -7.87
N LEU A 6 -2.57 34.09 -9.02
CA LEU A 6 -2.31 32.77 -9.59
C LEU A 6 -1.37 31.94 -8.72
N GLN A 7 -0.39 32.57 -8.08
CA GLN A 7 0.52 31.89 -7.16
C GLN A 7 -0.18 31.42 -5.87
N THR A 8 -1.10 32.23 -5.33
CA THR A 8 -1.93 31.82 -4.17
C THR A 8 -2.99 30.78 -4.53
N MET A 9 -3.55 30.80 -5.74
CA MET A 9 -4.39 29.71 -6.23
C MET A 9 -3.59 28.41 -6.39
N ALA A 10 -2.37 28.49 -6.95
CA ALA A 10 -1.53 27.32 -7.16
C ALA A 10 -1.12 26.65 -5.84
N THR A 11 -0.73 27.42 -4.82
CA THR A 11 -0.41 26.86 -3.50
C THR A 11 -1.61 26.20 -2.85
N ARG A 12 -2.80 26.80 -2.94
CA ARG A 12 -4.04 26.18 -2.45
C ARG A 12 -4.43 24.92 -3.23
N MET A 13 -4.23 24.91 -4.55
CA MET A 13 -4.46 23.70 -5.35
C MET A 13 -3.48 22.60 -4.96
N VAL A 14 -2.20 22.90 -4.77
CA VAL A 14 -1.20 21.94 -4.31
C VAL A 14 -1.58 21.38 -2.94
N GLU A 15 -1.98 22.23 -2.00
CA GLU A 15 -2.40 21.81 -0.67
C GLU A 15 -3.62 20.87 -0.70
N GLU A 16 -4.64 21.23 -1.49
CA GLU A 16 -5.85 20.41 -1.66
C GLU A 16 -5.57 19.11 -2.41
N ILE A 17 -4.68 19.12 -3.41
CA ILE A 17 -4.20 17.91 -4.09
C ILE A 17 -3.44 17.04 -3.10
N LEU A 18 -2.51 17.58 -2.31
CA LEU A 18 -1.74 16.81 -1.34
C LEU A 18 -2.67 16.17 -0.31
N LYS A 19 -3.65 16.95 0.19
CA LYS A 19 -4.67 16.48 1.12
C LYS A 19 -5.50 15.35 0.52
N ARG A 20 -6.07 15.53 -0.68
CA ARG A 20 -6.83 14.48 -1.37
C ARG A 20 -5.98 13.26 -1.70
N LEU A 21 -4.71 13.47 -2.05
CA LEU A 21 -3.77 12.40 -2.36
C LEU A 21 -3.47 11.58 -1.10
N VAL A 22 -3.27 12.23 0.06
CA VAL A 22 -3.14 11.55 1.36
C VAL A 22 -4.44 10.87 1.78
N GLU A 23 -5.59 11.54 1.68
CA GLU A 23 -6.90 10.96 2.00
C GLU A 23 -7.28 9.79 1.08
N TRP A 24 -6.76 9.75 -0.14
CA TRP A 24 -6.97 8.65 -1.09
C TRP A 24 -5.94 7.53 -0.93
N LEU A 25 -4.65 7.87 -0.78
CA LEU A 25 -3.57 6.89 -0.59
C LEU A 25 -3.62 6.24 0.78
N ALA A 26 -3.91 6.96 1.86
CA ALA A 26 -3.94 6.39 3.21
C ALA A 26 -4.89 5.18 3.31
N PRO A 27 -6.18 5.28 2.93
CA PRO A 27 -7.08 4.13 2.96
C PRO A 27 -6.72 3.09 1.90
N LYS A 28 -6.22 3.46 0.71
CA LYS A 28 -5.81 2.46 -0.31
C LYS A 28 -4.58 1.68 0.11
N ALA A 29 -3.56 2.33 0.65
CA ALA A 29 -2.37 1.71 1.19
C ALA A 29 -2.72 0.83 2.40
N LEU A 30 -3.60 1.30 3.30
CA LEU A 30 -4.07 0.51 4.44
C LEU A 30 -4.92 -0.71 4.02
N ARG A 31 -5.62 -0.64 2.88
CA ARG A 31 -6.44 -1.75 2.32
C ARG A 31 -5.65 -2.68 1.40
N SER A 32 -4.59 -2.20 0.74
CA SER A 32 -3.75 -2.98 -0.17
C SER A 32 -2.74 -3.85 0.55
N VAL A 33 -2.54 -3.65 1.85
CA VAL A 33 -1.78 -4.58 2.69
C VAL A 33 -2.65 -5.83 2.89
N PRO A 34 -2.30 -6.97 2.28
CA PRO A 34 -3.12 -8.20 2.31
C PRO A 34 -3.23 -8.83 3.70
N HIS A 35 -2.55 -8.25 4.69
CA HIS A 35 -2.65 -8.63 6.08
C HIS A 35 -3.33 -7.48 6.83
N ARG A 36 -4.62 -7.65 7.17
CA ARG A 36 -5.22 -6.95 8.32
C ARG A 36 -4.15 -6.94 9.41
N ALA A 37 -3.75 -5.75 9.85
CA ALA A 37 -2.68 -5.42 10.81
C ALA A 37 -1.99 -6.63 11.48
N ALA A 38 -0.64 -6.64 11.47
CA ALA A 38 0.17 -7.69 12.11
C ALA A 38 -0.53 -8.17 13.40
N PRO A 39 -0.89 -9.47 13.51
CA PRO A 39 -1.84 -9.91 14.52
C PRO A 39 -1.38 -9.45 15.89
N ASN A 40 -2.28 -8.78 16.62
CA ASN A 40 -2.02 -8.37 17.99
C ASN A 40 -1.43 -9.55 18.75
N CYS A 41 -0.40 -9.28 19.55
CA CYS A 41 0.23 -10.36 20.31
C CYS A 41 -0.84 -11.07 21.16
N PRO A 42 -0.99 -12.41 21.06
CA PRO A 42 -2.01 -13.14 21.82
C PRO A 42 -1.81 -13.03 23.34
N ARG A 43 -0.61 -12.66 23.78
CA ARG A 43 -0.29 -12.46 25.21
C ARG A 43 -0.47 -11.04 25.70
N CYS A 44 -0.07 -10.02 24.94
CA CYS A 44 -0.02 -8.64 25.44
C CYS A 44 -0.77 -7.62 24.58
N GLY A 45 -1.40 -8.03 23.49
CA GLY A 45 -2.08 -7.13 22.55
C GLY A 45 -1.16 -6.15 21.80
N GLY A 46 0.16 -6.19 22.05
CA GLY A 46 1.12 -5.23 21.51
C GLY A 46 1.37 -5.37 20.01
N TYR A 47 1.81 -4.26 19.41
CA TYR A 47 2.25 -4.15 18.03
C TYR A 47 3.75 -4.47 17.90
N GLY A 48 4.18 -4.91 16.71
CA GLY A 48 5.58 -5.23 16.43
C GLY A 48 5.91 -6.71 16.63
N VAL A 49 6.15 -7.39 15.50
CA VAL A 49 6.35 -8.83 15.47
C VAL A 49 7.56 -9.18 14.59
N ALA A 50 8.55 -9.82 15.19
CA ALA A 50 9.61 -10.49 14.44
C ALA A 50 9.00 -11.71 13.73
N ARG A 51 9.33 -11.93 12.45
CA ARG A 51 8.75 -13.00 11.62
C ARG A 51 9.75 -14.14 11.38
N TRP A 52 9.23 -15.32 11.03
CA TRP A 52 10.01 -16.50 10.60
C TRP A 52 10.55 -16.35 9.16
N ALA A 53 11.05 -15.17 8.81
CA ALA A 53 11.66 -14.91 7.52
C ALA A 53 13.14 -15.37 7.50
N PRO A 54 13.61 -16.01 6.42
CA PRO A 54 15.03 -16.29 6.21
C PRO A 54 15.85 -14.99 6.19
N GLY A 55 17.16 -15.10 6.44
CA GLY A 55 18.08 -13.95 6.46
C GLY A 55 18.00 -13.09 5.19
N GLY A 56 18.05 -13.72 4.01
CA GLY A 56 17.95 -13.01 2.72
C GLY A 56 16.64 -12.24 2.56
N VAL A 57 15.53 -12.75 3.09
CA VAL A 57 14.22 -12.07 3.00
C VAL A 57 14.15 -10.84 3.91
N ARG A 58 14.90 -10.82 5.03
CA ARG A 58 15.03 -9.62 5.86
C ARG A 58 15.83 -8.53 5.15
N ALA A 59 16.88 -8.90 4.41
CA ALA A 59 17.61 -7.94 3.59
C ALA A 59 16.71 -7.34 2.50
N VAL A 60 15.92 -8.19 1.80
CA VAL A 60 14.90 -7.73 0.84
C VAL A 60 13.91 -6.78 1.52
N PHE A 61 13.42 -7.09 2.73
CA PHE A 61 12.53 -6.18 3.47
C PHE A 61 13.14 -4.79 3.69
N VAL A 62 14.40 -4.71 4.12
CA VAL A 62 15.08 -3.43 4.35
C VAL A 62 15.25 -2.67 3.04
N LEU A 63 15.71 -3.33 1.98
CA LEU A 63 15.84 -2.71 0.65
C LEU A 63 14.50 -2.24 0.11
N SER A 64 13.45 -3.02 0.27
CA SER A 64 12.09 -2.69 -0.14
C SER A 64 11.49 -1.56 0.68
N LEU A 65 11.82 -1.47 1.97
CA LEU A 65 11.44 -0.33 2.81
C LEU A 65 12.10 0.95 2.30
N LEU A 66 13.41 0.91 2.04
CA LEU A 66 14.16 2.05 1.50
C LEU A 66 13.61 2.47 0.13
N ALA A 67 13.42 1.52 -0.78
CA ALA A 67 12.82 1.76 -2.10
C ALA A 67 11.42 2.36 -1.98
N PHE A 68 10.57 1.81 -1.11
CA PHE A 68 9.23 2.35 -0.86
C PHE A 68 9.29 3.80 -0.35
N THR A 69 10.11 4.07 0.67
CA THR A 69 10.25 5.42 1.23
C THR A 69 10.81 6.41 0.22
N TRP A 70 11.77 6.00 -0.61
CA TRP A 70 12.37 6.83 -1.63
C TRP A 70 11.37 7.15 -2.74
N GLY A 71 10.71 6.13 -3.30
CA GLY A 71 9.70 6.31 -4.34
C GLY A 71 8.51 7.13 -3.85
N PHE A 72 8.06 6.91 -2.61
CA PHE A 72 6.99 7.68 -2.00
C PHE A 72 7.37 9.16 -1.80
N ALA A 73 8.58 9.44 -1.30
CA ALA A 73 9.08 10.80 -1.18
C ALA A 73 9.19 11.49 -2.55
N GLY A 74 9.68 10.77 -3.57
CA GLY A 74 9.76 11.27 -4.95
C GLY A 74 8.39 11.62 -5.53
N VAL A 75 7.36 10.81 -5.30
CA VAL A 75 5.98 11.11 -5.73
C VAL A 75 5.40 12.29 -4.95
N LEU A 76 5.57 12.32 -3.62
CA LEU A 76 5.05 13.40 -2.77
C LEU A 76 5.65 14.77 -3.11
N LEU A 77 6.94 14.83 -3.43
CA LEU A 77 7.62 16.08 -3.79
C LEU A 77 7.49 16.42 -5.27
N GLY A 78 7.46 15.40 -6.13
CA GLY A 78 7.39 15.56 -7.58
C GLY A 78 6.05 16.12 -8.05
N VAL A 79 4.92 15.67 -7.50
CA VAL A 79 3.59 16.16 -7.91
C VAL A 79 3.44 17.67 -7.67
N PRO A 80 3.71 18.21 -6.48
CA PRO A 80 3.72 19.67 -6.24
C PRO A 80 4.70 20.43 -7.14
N ALA A 81 5.90 19.89 -7.35
CA ALA A 81 6.93 20.53 -8.16
C ALA A 81 6.50 20.68 -9.62
N VAL A 82 5.83 19.68 -10.21
CA VAL A 82 5.24 19.79 -11.56
C VAL A 82 4.19 20.88 -11.60
N VAL A 83 3.27 20.92 -10.63
CA VAL A 83 2.20 21.93 -10.60
C VAL A 83 2.79 23.34 -10.53
N LEU A 84 3.76 23.57 -9.65
CA LEU A 84 4.43 24.86 -9.52
C LEU A 84 5.24 25.24 -10.77
N ALA A 85 5.93 24.28 -11.39
CA ALA A 85 6.72 24.53 -12.59
C ALA A 85 5.84 24.81 -13.82
N VAL A 86 4.70 24.12 -13.96
CA VAL A 86 3.70 24.40 -15.02
C VAL A 86 3.09 25.78 -14.83
N VAL A 87 2.66 26.14 -13.61
CA VAL A 87 2.11 27.47 -13.32
C VAL A 87 3.17 28.56 -13.53
N GLY A 88 4.40 28.34 -13.08
CA GLY A 88 5.52 29.25 -13.28
C GLY A 88 5.89 29.43 -14.76
N GLY A 89 5.85 28.36 -15.56
CA GLY A 89 6.08 28.41 -17.00
C GLY A 89 4.99 29.18 -17.75
N ILE A 90 3.71 28.96 -17.39
CA ILE A 90 2.58 29.72 -17.95
C ILE A 90 2.68 31.22 -17.60
N LEU A 91 3.20 31.56 -16.41
CA LEU A 91 3.32 32.94 -15.94
C LEU A 91 4.52 33.70 -16.52
N SER A 92 5.55 33.00 -17.02
CA SER A 92 6.83 33.61 -17.38
C SER A 92 7.14 33.59 -18.88
N ASP A 93 6.27 33.03 -19.73
CA ASP A 93 6.50 32.80 -21.18
C ASP A 93 7.89 32.19 -21.50
N GLY A 94 8.50 31.55 -20.50
CA GLY A 94 9.93 31.25 -20.47
C GLY A 94 10.20 29.76 -20.58
N LEU A 95 10.88 29.36 -21.65
CA LEU A 95 11.36 27.98 -21.89
C LEU A 95 12.12 27.38 -20.70
N GLY A 96 12.74 28.23 -19.86
CA GLY A 96 13.54 27.82 -18.70
C GLY A 96 12.78 27.08 -17.60
N ALA A 97 11.46 27.30 -17.46
CA ALA A 97 10.62 26.60 -16.48
C ALA A 97 10.05 25.27 -17.01
N MET A 98 10.09 25.06 -18.33
CA MET A 98 9.55 23.85 -18.98
C MET A 98 10.45 22.64 -18.83
N LEU A 99 11.78 22.81 -18.89
CA LEU A 99 12.74 21.71 -18.78
C LEU A 99 12.73 21.03 -17.40
N PRO A 100 12.72 21.76 -16.26
CA PRO A 100 12.54 21.14 -14.95
C PRO A 100 11.19 20.43 -14.83
N ALA A 101 10.10 21.03 -15.33
CA ALA A 101 8.77 20.43 -15.30
C ALA A 101 8.74 19.08 -16.06
N LEU A 102 9.37 19.04 -17.24
CA LEU A 102 9.47 17.85 -18.08
C LEU A 102 10.31 16.75 -17.42
N LEU A 103 11.45 17.10 -16.82
CA LEU A 103 12.30 16.16 -16.07
C LEU A 103 11.57 15.56 -14.88
N VAL A 104 10.81 16.36 -14.13
CA VAL A 104 9.99 15.84 -13.02
C VAL A 104 8.85 14.97 -13.53
N LEU A 105 8.22 15.31 -14.66
CA LEU A 105 7.20 14.48 -15.31
C LEU A 105 7.75 13.10 -15.71
N LEU A 106 8.98 13.07 -16.24
CA LEU A 106 9.69 11.85 -16.62
C LEU A 106 10.20 11.05 -15.41
N GLY A 107 10.52 11.72 -14.30
CA GLY A 107 10.98 11.10 -13.05
C GLY A 107 9.86 10.54 -12.15
N LEU A 108 8.64 11.05 -12.28
CA LEU A 108 7.44 10.56 -11.58
C LEU A 108 7.13 9.08 -11.83
N PRO A 109 7.13 8.55 -13.07
CA PRO A 109 6.89 7.13 -13.30
C PRO A 109 7.98 6.26 -12.68
N VAL A 110 9.25 6.70 -12.69
CA VAL A 110 10.35 5.98 -12.02
C VAL A 110 10.14 5.93 -10.52
N SER A 111 9.75 7.06 -9.91
CA SER A 111 9.47 7.11 -8.47
C SER A 111 8.27 6.22 -8.10
N ALA A 112 7.23 6.19 -8.93
CA ALA A 112 6.07 5.34 -8.74
C ALA A 112 6.39 3.85 -8.88
N THR A 113 7.19 3.45 -9.87
CA THR A 113 7.59 2.04 -10.05
C THR A 113 8.48 1.56 -8.90
N VAL A 114 9.43 2.38 -8.45
CA VAL A 114 10.27 2.08 -7.28
C VAL A 114 9.42 1.94 -6.01
N MET A 115 8.42 2.81 -5.83
CA MET A 115 7.47 2.70 -4.71
C MET A 115 6.68 1.39 -4.77
N ILE A 116 6.14 1.02 -5.93
CA ILE A 116 5.36 -0.23 -6.10
C ILE A 116 6.25 -1.46 -5.86
N ALA A 117 7.47 -1.47 -6.39
CA ALA A 117 8.43 -2.54 -6.16
C ALA A 117 8.78 -2.70 -4.67
N GLY A 118 8.98 -1.58 -3.97
CA GLY A 118 9.15 -1.55 -2.52
C GLY A 118 7.93 -2.12 -1.78
N ALA A 119 6.71 -1.74 -2.17
CA ALA A 119 5.49 -2.25 -1.57
C ALA A 119 5.34 -3.78 -1.73
N LEU A 120 5.68 -4.32 -2.91
CA LEU A 120 5.66 -5.76 -3.18
C LEU A 120 6.65 -6.52 -2.29
N GLY A 121 7.88 -6.01 -2.12
CA GLY A 121 8.86 -6.64 -1.25
C GLY A 121 8.50 -6.55 0.23
N LEU A 122 7.88 -5.45 0.67
CA LEU A 122 7.27 -5.34 2.00
C LEU A 122 6.15 -6.38 2.20
N ALA A 123 5.25 -6.54 1.22
CA ALA A 123 4.20 -7.55 1.25
C ALA A 123 4.76 -8.98 1.29
N TYR A 124 5.83 -9.24 0.52
CA TYR A 124 6.53 -10.53 0.54
C TYR A 124 7.07 -10.86 1.94
N TYR A 125 7.69 -9.91 2.63
CA TYR A 125 8.13 -10.12 4.02
C TYR A 125 6.95 -10.36 4.98
N GLN A 126 5.85 -9.64 4.80
CA GLN A 126 4.66 -9.81 5.65
C GLN A 126 3.93 -11.15 5.44
N SER A 127 4.17 -11.82 4.31
CA SER A 127 3.64 -13.17 4.05
C SER A 127 4.21 -14.25 4.99
N TYR A 128 5.29 -13.95 5.73
CA TYR A 128 5.89 -14.90 6.66
C TYR A 128 5.20 -14.88 8.03
N PRO A 129 5.04 -16.05 8.68
CA PRO A 129 4.34 -16.14 9.94
C PRO A 129 5.08 -15.38 11.06
N PRO A 130 4.34 -14.85 12.04
CA PRO A 130 4.93 -14.23 13.22
C PRO A 130 5.75 -15.24 14.02
N LYS A 131 6.88 -14.80 14.58
CA LYS A 131 7.81 -15.59 15.40
C LYS A 131 7.78 -15.14 16.86
N ARG A 132 8.04 -13.85 17.11
CA ARG A 132 8.19 -13.29 18.45
C ARG A 132 7.68 -11.86 18.55
N CYS A 133 7.19 -11.49 19.73
CA CYS A 133 6.64 -10.17 19.99
C CYS A 133 7.80 -9.29 20.44
N ASN A 134 7.95 -8.11 19.87
CA ASN A 134 9.03 -7.22 20.29
C ASN A 134 8.78 -6.64 21.69
N ARG A 135 7.51 -6.56 22.11
CA ARG A 135 7.11 -6.05 23.44
C ARG A 135 7.26 -7.07 24.56
N CYS A 136 6.54 -8.19 24.49
CA CYS A 136 6.52 -9.19 25.58
C CYS A 136 7.42 -10.40 25.35
N ARG A 137 8.16 -10.44 24.24
CA ARG A 137 8.97 -11.60 23.79
C ARG A 137 8.21 -12.92 23.63
N GLY A 138 6.88 -12.89 23.74
CA GLY A 138 6.01 -14.05 23.53
C GLY A 138 6.23 -14.65 22.13
N SER A 139 6.31 -15.97 22.07
CA SER A 139 6.49 -16.72 20.83
C SER A 139 5.16 -17.15 20.23
N TRP A 140 5.08 -17.13 18.91
CA TRP A 140 3.97 -17.76 18.18
C TRP A 140 4.31 -19.22 17.89
N PRO A 141 3.29 -20.10 17.80
CA PRO A 141 3.48 -21.45 17.32
C PRO A 141 4.07 -21.41 15.90
N ARG A 142 5.08 -22.25 15.66
CA ARG A 142 5.67 -22.38 14.33
C ARG A 142 4.60 -22.93 13.39
N ARG A 143 4.32 -22.20 12.32
CA ARG A 143 3.49 -22.65 11.21
C ARG A 143 4.30 -22.58 9.93
N GLU A 144 4.02 -23.47 9.01
CA GLU A 144 4.55 -23.35 7.65
C GLU A 144 3.93 -22.12 6.97
N ARG A 145 4.67 -21.52 6.03
CA ARG A 145 4.21 -20.32 5.32
C ARG A 145 2.89 -20.57 4.60
N ASP A 146 2.74 -21.72 3.94
CA ASP A 146 1.54 -22.05 3.19
C ASP A 146 0.33 -22.33 4.08
N GLU A 147 0.55 -22.92 5.25
CA GLU A 147 -0.49 -23.07 6.27
C GLU A 147 -0.92 -21.71 6.83
N TYR A 148 0.04 -20.83 7.11
CA TYR A 148 -0.23 -19.46 7.56
C TYR A 148 -1.02 -18.66 6.53
N LEU A 149 -0.62 -18.74 5.25
CA LEU A 149 -1.31 -18.07 4.15
C LEU A 149 -2.73 -18.62 3.94
N ARG A 150 -2.94 -19.93 4.10
CA ARG A 150 -4.29 -20.54 4.08
C ARG A 150 -5.17 -20.07 5.23
N ALA A 151 -4.62 -19.94 6.43
CA ALA A 151 -5.35 -19.47 7.61
C ALA A 151 -5.68 -17.96 7.56
N ALA A 152 -4.85 -17.17 6.87
CA ALA A 152 -5.03 -15.73 6.71
C ALA A 152 -6.05 -15.36 5.61
N ARG A 153 -6.55 -16.34 4.83
CA ARG A 153 -7.50 -16.07 3.74
C ARG A 153 -8.82 -15.51 4.27
N PRO A 154 -9.45 -14.58 3.53
CA PRO A 154 -10.73 -14.02 3.92
C PRO A 154 -11.78 -15.12 4.04
N VAL A 155 -12.57 -15.02 5.11
CA VAL A 155 -13.73 -15.86 5.36
C VAL A 155 -14.96 -15.05 5.00
N PHE A 156 -15.78 -15.58 4.09
CA PHE A 156 -17.06 -15.02 3.71
C PHE A 156 -18.18 -15.78 4.44
N THR A 157 -19.19 -15.07 4.92
CA THR A 157 -20.40 -15.68 5.47
C THR A 157 -21.47 -15.76 4.40
N CYS A 158 -21.87 -16.98 4.04
CA CYS A 158 -23.04 -17.23 3.21
C CYS A 158 -24.30 -16.71 3.92
N GLY A 159 -25.34 -16.34 3.15
CA GLY A 159 -26.65 -15.95 3.70
C GLY A 159 -27.29 -17.01 4.61
N CYS A 160 -26.91 -18.28 4.47
CA CYS A 160 -27.31 -19.37 5.36
C CYS A 160 -26.52 -19.42 6.69
N GLY A 161 -25.67 -18.42 6.98
CA GLY A 161 -24.81 -18.36 8.16
C GLY A 161 -23.50 -19.18 8.08
N GLN A 162 -23.27 -19.94 7.00
CA GLN A 162 -22.07 -20.76 6.86
C GLN A 162 -20.84 -19.90 6.53
N ARG A 163 -19.75 -20.12 7.27
CA ARG A 163 -18.44 -19.50 7.00
C ARG A 163 -17.69 -20.27 5.92
N LEU A 164 -17.51 -19.66 4.77
CA LEU A 164 -16.79 -20.17 3.60
C LEU A 164 -15.39 -19.56 3.55
N ARG A 165 -14.36 -20.41 3.43
CA ARG A 165 -12.98 -19.95 3.17
C ARG A 165 -12.79 -19.76 1.69
N VAL A 166 -12.23 -18.63 1.27
CA VAL A 166 -11.96 -18.36 -0.15
C VAL A 166 -10.73 -19.17 -0.62
N PRO A 167 -10.86 -20.13 -1.56
CA PRO A 167 -9.82 -21.07 -1.93
C PRO A 167 -8.89 -20.56 -3.05
N GLY A 168 -9.13 -19.38 -3.62
CA GLY A 168 -8.35 -18.90 -4.77
C GLY A 168 -8.48 -17.40 -5.03
N PRO A 169 -7.85 -16.90 -6.12
CA PRO A 169 -7.91 -15.50 -6.51
C PRO A 169 -9.35 -15.05 -6.78
N ALA A 170 -9.55 -13.73 -6.74
CA ALA A 170 -10.81 -13.06 -7.03
C ALA A 170 -11.48 -13.61 -8.31
N GLY A 171 -12.78 -13.92 -8.23
CA GLY A 171 -13.58 -14.39 -9.37
C GLY A 171 -13.86 -15.91 -9.41
N ALA A 172 -13.21 -16.72 -8.56
CA ALA A 172 -13.59 -18.12 -8.37
C ALA A 172 -15.04 -18.24 -7.86
N ARG A 173 -15.85 -19.13 -8.44
CA ARG A 173 -17.18 -19.46 -7.94
C ARG A 173 -17.07 -20.46 -6.79
N LEU A 174 -17.77 -20.18 -5.69
CA LEU A 174 -17.81 -21.01 -4.50
C LEU A 174 -19.22 -21.51 -4.27
N ARG A 175 -19.38 -22.82 -4.21
CA ARG A 175 -20.64 -23.45 -3.81
C ARG A 175 -20.64 -23.63 -2.29
N CYS A 176 -21.67 -23.10 -1.62
CA CYS A 176 -21.84 -23.34 -0.19
C CYS A 176 -22.17 -24.84 0.04
N PRO A 177 -21.44 -25.57 0.89
CA PRO A 177 -21.71 -26.98 1.13
C PRO A 177 -23.02 -27.21 1.91
N ARG A 178 -23.58 -26.16 2.53
CA ARG A 178 -24.79 -26.26 3.37
C ARG A 178 -26.08 -25.94 2.62
N CYS A 179 -26.12 -24.83 1.87
CA CYS A 179 -27.32 -24.40 1.14
C CYS A 179 -27.18 -24.55 -0.39
N GLY A 180 -26.03 -25.02 -0.89
CA GLY A 180 -25.81 -25.25 -2.32
C GLY A 180 -25.72 -23.99 -3.18
N THR A 181 -25.88 -22.79 -2.61
CA THR A 181 -25.84 -21.52 -3.34
C THR A 181 -24.44 -21.23 -3.85
N GLU A 182 -24.36 -20.79 -5.11
CA GLU A 182 -23.12 -20.30 -5.70
C GLU A 182 -22.89 -18.84 -5.31
N HIS A 183 -21.69 -18.55 -4.82
CA HIS A 183 -21.22 -17.21 -4.54
C HIS A 183 -19.99 -16.94 -5.39
N ALA A 184 -19.97 -15.80 -6.07
CA ALA A 184 -18.70 -15.28 -6.56
C ALA A 184 -17.82 -14.96 -5.34
N THR A 185 -16.58 -15.41 -5.34
CA THR A 185 -15.59 -14.88 -4.39
C THR A 185 -15.61 -13.36 -4.51
N PRO A 186 -15.75 -12.63 -3.39
CA PRO A 186 -15.68 -11.18 -3.45
C PRO A 186 -14.33 -10.84 -4.08
N ALA A 187 -14.37 -10.09 -5.19
CA ALA A 187 -13.16 -9.47 -5.70
C ALA A 187 -12.56 -8.68 -4.53
N ALA A 188 -11.24 -8.76 -4.35
CA ALA A 188 -10.55 -7.83 -3.46
C ALA A 188 -11.06 -6.44 -3.84
N ALA A 189 -11.81 -5.80 -2.95
CA ALA A 189 -12.68 -4.69 -3.29
C ALA A 189 -11.85 -3.54 -3.89
N GLY A 190 -11.76 -3.53 -5.21
CA GLY A 190 -11.14 -2.49 -6.01
C GLY A 190 -12.25 -1.62 -6.57
N ARG A 191 -12.68 -0.65 -5.77
CA ARG A 191 -13.24 0.63 -6.23
C ARG A 191 -12.76 1.71 -5.26
#